data_AF-A0A401RU56-F1
#
_entry.id   AF-A0A401RU56-F1
#
_cell.length_a   1.000
_cell.length_b   1.000
_cell.length_c   1.000
_cell.angle_alpha   90.00
_cell.angle_beta   90.00
_cell.angle_gamma   90.00
#
_symmetry.space_group_name_H-M   'P 1'
#
loop_
_entity.id
_entity.type
_entity.pdbx_description
1 polymer ?
#
loop_
_entity_poly.entity_id
_entity_poly.type
_entity_poly.pdbx_seq_one_letter_code
_entity_poly.pdbx_strand_id
1 'polypeptide(L)'
;MTDLQQPQPSSNVSGYRYVILDVPLLFETNKLLRFMKHTVVVYCDPQSQLTRLMKRNHLTQAEAERRIGAQMPLEQKRKLANHVIDNSGDSASTYRQVCKLHTQLEDSLDFLAVRLLALVTLTGIGGLLCIFMKRCIF
;
A
#
# COMPACT_ATOMS: atom_id res chain seq x y z
N MET A 1 21.81 11.94 13.70
CA MET A 1 20.49 11.88 14.36
C MET A 1 19.45 11.58 13.27
N THR A 2 19.11 10.35 12.89
CA THR A 2 19.57 9.00 13.18
C THR A 2 19.45 8.33 11.83
N ASP A 3 20.56 7.87 11.24
CA ASP A 3 20.53 7.19 9.95
C ASP A 3 19.63 5.97 10.08
N LEU A 4 18.61 5.88 9.22
CA LEU A 4 17.84 4.66 9.00
C LEU A 4 18.77 3.66 8.31
N GLN A 5 19.63 3.03 9.11
CA GLN A 5 20.51 1.95 8.68
C GLN A 5 19.62 0.84 8.11
N GLN A 6 19.54 0.75 6.78
CA GLN A 6 18.87 -0.37 6.14
C GLN A 6 19.62 -1.66 6.52
N PRO A 7 18.90 -2.73 6.93
CA PRO A 7 19.55 -3.96 7.36
C PRO A 7 20.37 -4.54 6.21
N GLN A 8 21.64 -4.85 6.49
CA GLN A 8 22.52 -5.56 5.56
C GLN A 8 21.90 -6.92 5.20
N PRO A 9 21.96 -7.35 3.92
CA PRO A 9 21.33 -8.59 3.49
C PRO A 9 22.10 -9.78 4.06
N SER A 10 21.71 -10.24 5.25
CA SER A 10 21.93 -11.61 5.66
C SER A 10 21.16 -12.51 4.70
N SER A 11 21.76 -13.60 4.25
CA SER A 11 21.28 -14.53 3.21
C SER A 11 20.06 -15.36 3.61
N ASN A 12 19.14 -14.78 4.37
CA ASN A 12 17.81 -15.31 4.65
C ASN A 12 16.79 -14.51 3.83
N VAL A 13 16.07 -15.18 2.94
CA VAL A 13 14.94 -14.58 2.23
C VAL A 13 13.81 -14.36 3.24
N SER A 14 13.77 -13.19 3.88
CA SER A 14 12.66 -12.82 4.78
C SER A 14 11.47 -12.35 3.95
N GLY A 15 10.32 -13.00 4.09
CA GLY A 15 9.07 -12.52 3.51
C GLY A 15 8.53 -11.33 4.30
N TYR A 16 8.06 -10.29 3.61
CA TYR A 16 7.31 -9.18 4.21
C TYR A 16 5.80 -9.42 4.07
N ARG A 17 5.02 -8.99 5.05
CA ARG A 17 3.54 -9.14 5.02
C ARG A 17 2.89 -8.28 3.94
N TYR A 18 3.49 -7.13 3.61
CA TYR A 18 3.05 -6.23 2.54
C TYR A 18 4.22 -5.39 2.02
N VAL A 19 4.02 -4.72 0.88
CA VAL A 19 4.98 -3.80 0.25
C VAL A 19 4.29 -2.45 0.00
N ILE A 20 5.02 -1.35 0.16
CA ILE A 20 4.54 0.00 -0.14
C ILE A 20 5.10 0.43 -1.48
N LEU A 21 4.22 0.90 -2.38
CA LEU A 21 4.59 1.48 -3.66
C LEU A 21 4.24 2.97 -3.64
N ASP A 22 5.24 3.84 -3.71
CA ASP A 22 5.03 5.29 -3.81
C ASP A 22 4.81 5.69 -5.28
N VAL A 23 3.57 6.04 -5.62
CA VAL A 23 3.13 6.31 -7.00
C VAL A 23 2.34 7.62 -7.06
N PRO A 24 2.97 8.74 -7.48
CA PRO A 24 2.33 10.07 -7.46
C PRO A 24 1.07 10.19 -8.32
N LEU A 25 1.01 9.48 -9.44
CA LEU A 25 -0.07 9.53 -10.45
C LEU A 25 -0.96 8.28 -10.44
N LEU A 26 -1.07 7.63 -9.29
CA LEU A 26 -1.78 6.36 -9.14
C LEU A 26 -3.23 6.43 -9.64
N PHE A 27 -3.96 7.46 -9.23
CA PHE A 27 -5.39 7.64 -9.54
C PHE A 27 -5.63 8.26 -10.92
N GLU A 28 -4.69 9.06 -11.42
CA GLU A 28 -4.77 9.69 -12.73
C GLU A 28 -4.65 8.66 -13.85
N THR A 29 -3.76 7.68 -13.69
CA THR A 29 -3.49 6.70 -14.73
C THR A 29 -4.42 5.49 -14.67
N ASN A 30 -4.97 5.15 -13.49
CA ASN A 30 -5.79 3.96 -13.24
C ASN A 30 -5.18 2.61 -13.66
N LYS A 31 -3.90 2.58 -14.10
CA LYS A 31 -3.24 1.38 -14.61
C LYS A 31 -2.91 0.40 -13.50
N LEU A 32 -2.34 0.93 -12.41
CA LEU A 32 -1.86 0.12 -11.29
C LEU A 32 -2.92 -0.14 -10.22
N LEU A 33 -3.99 0.65 -10.16
CA LEU A 33 -5.03 0.54 -9.13
C LEU A 33 -5.60 -0.88 -9.01
N ARG A 34 -5.81 -1.58 -10.14
CA ARG A 34 -6.33 -2.95 -10.15
C ARG A 34 -5.44 -3.98 -9.44
N PHE A 35 -4.15 -3.67 -9.27
CA PHE A 35 -3.19 -4.54 -8.59
C PHE A 35 -3.01 -4.13 -7.13
N MET A 36 -3.53 -2.99 -6.72
CA MET A 36 -3.40 -2.48 -5.35
C MET A 36 -4.57 -2.99 -4.52
N LYS A 37 -4.25 -3.75 -3.47
CA LYS A 37 -5.26 -4.16 -2.49
C LYS A 37 -5.68 -3.01 -1.58
N HIS A 38 -4.72 -2.17 -1.20
CA HIS A 38 -4.92 -0.99 -0.39
C HIS A 38 -4.30 0.21 -1.09
N THR A 39 -5.03 1.30 -1.08
CA THR A 39 -4.56 2.61 -1.55
C THR A 39 -4.57 3.58 -0.37
N VAL A 40 -3.48 4.32 -0.23
CA VAL A 40 -3.27 5.27 0.87
C VAL A 40 -3.01 6.64 0.28
N VAL A 41 -3.77 7.65 0.70
CA VAL A 41 -3.52 9.05 0.35
C VAL A 41 -3.04 9.81 1.56
N VAL A 42 -1.89 10.47 1.43
CA VAL A 42 -1.41 11.44 2.42
C VAL A 42 -2.02 12.80 2.07
N TYR A 43 -2.94 13.25 2.91
CA TYR A 43 -3.66 14.50 2.76
C TYR A 43 -2.98 15.64 3.51
N CYS A 44 -3.13 16.87 3.00
CA CYS A 44 -2.94 18.09 3.77
C CYS A 44 -3.84 19.18 3.17
N ASP A 45 -4.18 20.17 3.99
CA ASP A 45 -4.97 21.32 3.58
C ASP A 45 -4.26 22.10 2.47
N PRO A 46 -5.03 22.79 1.59
CA PRO A 46 -4.45 23.45 0.42
C PRO A 46 -3.38 24.49 0.74
N GLN A 47 -3.54 25.20 1.86
CA GLN A 47 -2.59 26.23 2.28
C GLN A 47 -1.27 25.60 2.72
N SER A 48 -1.31 24.57 3.57
CA SER A 48 -0.14 23.79 3.96
C SER A 48 0.55 23.16 2.74
N GLN A 49 -0.22 22.61 1.79
CA GLN A 49 0.32 22.01 0.57
C GLN A 49 1.13 23.05 -0.23
N LEU A 50 0.53 24.21 -0.48
CA LEU A 50 1.15 25.31 -1.21
C LEU A 50 2.41 25.81 -0.51
N THR A 51 2.31 26.15 0.78
CA THR A 51 3.43 26.67 1.57
C THR A 51 4.59 25.67 1.63
N ARG A 52 4.31 24.38 1.86
CA ARG A 52 5.35 23.35 1.92
C ARG A 52 5.99 23.10 0.56
N LEU A 53 5.21 23.11 -0.52
CA LEU A 53 5.72 22.95 -1.88
C LEU A 53 6.64 24.10 -2.29
N MET A 54 6.21 25.34 -2.03
CA MET A 54 7.03 26.54 -2.28
C MET A 54 8.33 26.49 -1.49
N LYS A 55 8.27 26.19 -0.18
CA LYS A 55 9.45 26.12 0.68
C LYS A 55 10.43 25.02 0.26
N ARG A 56 9.93 23.83 -0.06
CA ARG A 56 10.78 22.67 -0.41
C ARG A 56 11.45 22.83 -1.78
N ASN A 57 10.73 23.42 -2.75
CA ASN A 57 11.17 23.45 -4.14
C ASN A 57 11.63 24.85 -4.59
N HIS A 58 11.67 25.83 -3.68
CA HIS A 58 12.02 27.24 -3.96
C HIS A 58 11.19 27.85 -5.10
N LEU A 59 9.89 27.60 -5.09
CA LEU A 59 8.95 28.05 -6.14
C LEU A 59 8.24 29.34 -5.75
N THR A 60 7.91 30.14 -6.76
CA THR A 60 6.91 31.20 -6.62
C THR A 60 5.51 30.60 -6.39
N GLN A 61 4.58 31.40 -5.85
CA GLN A 61 3.21 30.95 -5.63
C GLN A 61 2.55 30.47 -6.94
N ALA A 62 2.67 31.24 -8.02
CA ALA A 62 2.08 30.90 -9.32
C ALA A 62 2.66 29.60 -9.93
N GLU A 63 3.95 29.30 -9.70
CA GLU A 63 4.55 28.03 -10.13
C GLU A 63 4.04 26.86 -9.30
N ALA A 64 3.93 27.04 -7.98
CA ALA A 64 3.42 26.02 -7.09
C ALA A 64 1.94 25.70 -7.37
N GLU A 65 1.11 26.72 -7.58
CA GLU A 65 -0.31 26.57 -7.98
C GLU A 65 -0.45 25.85 -9.32
N ARG A 66 0.32 26.24 -10.34
CA ARG A 66 0.34 25.52 -11.63
C ARG A 66 0.71 24.05 -11.46
N ARG A 67 1.68 23.75 -10.60
CA ARG A 67 2.14 22.39 -10.36
C ARG A 67 1.12 21.55 -9.59
N ILE A 68 0.44 22.14 -8.61
CA ILE A 68 -0.67 21.50 -7.90
C ILE A 68 -1.84 21.25 -8.86
N GLY A 69 -2.19 22.24 -9.69
CA GLY A 69 -3.28 22.14 -10.65
C GLY A 69 -3.02 21.20 -11.83
N ALA A 70 -1.77 20.80 -12.08
CA ALA A 70 -1.42 19.82 -13.11
C ALA A 70 -1.77 18.37 -12.73
N GLN A 71 -2.14 18.13 -11.46
CA GLN A 71 -2.51 16.80 -10.97
C GLN A 71 -3.98 16.76 -10.55
N MET A 72 -4.50 15.56 -10.33
CA MET A 72 -5.84 15.42 -9.75
C MET A 72 -5.88 16.09 -8.37
N PRO A 73 -6.92 16.89 -8.06
CA PRO A 73 -7.08 17.53 -6.76
C PRO A 73 -6.97 16.53 -5.61
N LEU A 74 -6.25 16.91 -4.55
CA LEU A 74 -5.99 16.04 -3.41
C LEU A 74 -7.30 15.59 -2.73
N GLU A 75 -8.31 16.44 -2.72
CA GLU A 75 -9.65 16.13 -2.21
C GLU A 75 -10.37 15.05 -3.02
N GLN A 76 -10.11 14.97 -4.33
CA GLN A 76 -10.64 13.88 -5.16
C GLN A 76 -9.88 12.58 -4.86
N LYS A 77 -8.54 12.61 -4.75
CA LYS A 77 -7.74 11.45 -4.35
C LYS A 77 -8.19 10.89 -2.99
N ARG A 78 -8.49 11.77 -2.03
CA ARG A 78 -9.01 11.43 -0.69
C ARG A 78 -10.28 10.57 -0.76
N LYS A 79 -11.17 10.85 -1.71
CA LYS A 79 -12.44 10.11 -1.89
C LYS A 79 -12.26 8.75 -2.57
N LEU A 80 -11.20 8.58 -3.35
CA LEU A 80 -10.92 7.35 -4.08
C LEU A 80 -10.08 6.35 -3.27
N ALA A 81 -9.37 6.82 -2.24
CA ALA A 81 -8.47 6.00 -1.46
C ALA A 81 -9.20 5.13 -0.43
N ASN A 82 -8.64 3.94 -0.15
CA ASN A 82 -9.12 3.11 0.95
C ASN A 82 -8.77 3.70 2.30
N HIS A 83 -7.59 4.33 2.39
CA HIS A 83 -7.05 4.91 3.61
C HIS A 83 -6.56 6.33 3.37
N VAL A 84 -6.76 7.19 4.37
CA VAL A 84 -6.30 8.58 4.34
C VAL A 84 -5.47 8.85 5.59
N ILE A 85 -4.30 9.43 5.41
CA ILE A 85 -3.46 9.93 6.49
C ILE A 85 -3.45 11.46 6.40
N ASP A 86 -3.97 12.13 7.42
CA ASP A 86 -3.95 13.58 7.50
C ASP A 86 -2.61 14.07 8.05
N ASN A 87 -1.90 14.86 7.23
CA ASN A 87 -0.62 15.48 7.53
C ASN A 87 -0.71 17.03 7.59
N SER A 88 -1.90 17.59 7.79
CA SER A 88 -2.09 19.01 8.10
C SER A 88 -1.60 19.41 9.49
N GLY A 89 -1.71 18.50 10.45
CA GLY A 89 -1.32 18.73 11.85
C GLY A 89 0.17 18.55 12.12
N ASP A 90 0.47 18.22 13.38
CA ASP A 90 1.82 17.92 13.83
C ASP A 90 2.29 16.52 13.40
N SER A 91 3.61 16.33 13.36
CA SER A 91 4.21 15.06 12.94
C SER A 91 3.85 13.88 13.84
N ALA A 92 3.58 14.11 15.13
CA ALA A 92 3.20 13.02 16.04
C ALA A 92 1.77 12.54 15.75
N SER A 93 0.85 13.42 15.35
CA SER A 93 -0.47 13.05 14.85
C SER A 93 -0.40 12.17 13.59
N THR A 94 0.40 12.59 12.61
CA THR A 94 0.64 11.80 11.39
C THR A 94 1.24 10.43 11.74
N TYR A 95 2.23 10.40 12.65
CA TYR A 95 2.86 9.15 13.10
C TYR A 95 1.86 8.18 13.74
N ARG A 96 0.97 8.67 14.64
CA ARG A 96 -0.08 7.84 15.24
C ARG A 96 -1.01 7.23 14.20
N GLN A 97 -1.39 7.99 13.17
CA GLN A 97 -2.22 7.49 12.07
C GLN A 97 -1.50 6.40 11.27
N VAL A 98 -0.21 6.61 10.97
CA VAL A 98 0.63 5.61 10.28
C VAL A 98 0.74 4.32 11.10
N CYS A 99 1.02 4.41 12.40
CA CYS A 99 1.10 3.23 13.28
C CYS A 99 -0.22 2.47 13.32
N LYS A 100 -1.35 3.18 13.45
CA LYS A 100 -2.68 2.57 13.43
C LYS A 100 -2.92 1.80 12.12
N LEU A 101 -2.61 2.42 10.98
CA LEU A 101 -2.76 1.79 9.68
C LEU A 101 -1.81 0.58 9.53
N HIS A 102 -0.57 0.71 9.98
CA HIS A 102 0.41 -0.37 9.95
C HIS A 102 -0.10 -1.60 10.70
N THR A 103 -0.59 -1.46 11.94
CA THR A 103 -1.19 -2.56 12.70
C THR A 103 -2.37 -3.19 11.96
N GLN A 104 -3.25 -2.37 11.37
CA GLN A 104 -4.40 -2.88 10.59
C GLN A 104 -3.96 -3.69 9.35
N LEU A 105 -2.92 -3.25 8.65
CA LEU A 105 -2.40 -3.96 7.48
C LEU A 105 -1.65 -5.23 7.88
N GLU A 106 -0.92 -5.20 8.99
CA GLU A 106 -0.27 -6.38 9.53
C GLU A 106 -1.30 -7.42 9.94
N ASP A 107 -2.34 -7.09 10.71
CA ASP A 107 -3.29 -8.08 11.23
C ASP A 107 -4.13 -8.77 10.14
N SER A 108 -4.07 -8.31 8.89
CA SER A 108 -4.77 -8.95 7.78
C SER A 108 -4.32 -10.41 7.58
N LEU A 109 -5.21 -11.35 7.88
CA LEU A 109 -5.04 -12.80 7.69
C LEU A 109 -5.55 -13.27 6.32
N ASP A 110 -5.74 -12.36 5.37
CA ASP A 110 -6.37 -12.66 4.09
C ASP A 110 -5.63 -13.72 3.26
N PHE A 111 -4.34 -13.93 3.54
CA PHE A 111 -3.55 -15.01 2.94
C PHE A 111 -4.00 -16.40 3.40
N LEU A 112 -4.66 -16.52 4.56
CA LEU A 112 -5.05 -17.80 5.14
C LEU A 112 -6.09 -18.51 4.29
N ALA A 113 -7.08 -17.78 3.75
CA ALA A 113 -8.10 -18.34 2.87
C ALA A 113 -7.50 -18.96 1.60
N VAL A 114 -6.52 -18.27 0.99
CA VAL A 114 -5.80 -18.77 -0.20
C VAL A 114 -5.00 -20.03 0.14
N ARG A 115 -4.32 -20.04 1.30
CA ARG A 115 -3.57 -21.23 1.77
C ARG A 115 -4.50 -22.42 2.04
N LEU A 116 -5.64 -22.19 2.68
CA LEU A 116 -6.64 -23.23 2.95
C LEU A 116 -7.22 -23.79 1.65
N LEU A 117 -7.55 -22.93 0.68
CA LEU A 117 -8.05 -23.36 -0.63
C LEU A 117 -7.03 -24.24 -1.35
N ALA A 118 -5.75 -23.84 -1.37
CA ALA A 118 -4.68 -24.62 -1.98
C ALA A 118 -4.50 -26.00 -1.30
N LEU A 119 -4.66 -26.07 0.02
CA LEU A 119 -4.58 -27.34 0.75
C LEU A 119 -5.75 -28.27 0.41
N VAL A 120 -6.96 -27.74 0.33
CA VAL A 120 -8.17 -28.50 -0.05
C VAL A 120 -8.06 -29.04 -1.47
N THR A 121 -7.57 -28.23 -2.43
CA THR A 121 -7.40 -28.68 -3.82
C THR A 121 -6.32 -29.76 -3.94
N LEU A 122 -5.17 -29.60 -3.27
CA LEU A 122 -4.10 -30.60 -3.25
C LEU A 122 -4.57 -31.94 -2.66
N THR A 123 -5.23 -31.90 -1.51
CA THR A 123 -5.74 -33.11 -0.83
C THR A 123 -6.88 -33.78 -1.61
N GLY A 124 -7.80 -32.98 -2.20
CA GLY A 124 -8.88 -33.48 -3.04
C GLY A 124 -8.37 -34.17 -4.30
N ILE A 125 -7.47 -33.52 -5.06
CA ILE A 125 -6.88 -34.09 -6.28
C ILE A 125 -6.06 -35.33 -5.94
N GLY A 126 -5.18 -35.26 -4.92
CA GLY A 126 -4.37 -36.40 -4.50
C GLY A 126 -5.21 -37.60 -4.05
N GLY A 127 -6.30 -37.35 -3.30
CA GLY A 127 -7.24 -38.38 -2.88
C GLY A 127 -7.94 -39.04 -4.07
N LEU A 128 -8.42 -38.26 -5.04
CA LEU A 128 -9.06 -38.76 -6.25
C LEU A 128 -8.10 -39.64 -7.08
N LEU A 129 -6.84 -39.20 -7.21
CA LEU A 129 -5.79 -39.91 -7.95
C LEU A 129 -5.44 -41.23 -7.27
N CYS A 130 -5.39 -41.25 -5.93
CA CYS A 130 -5.16 -42.48 -5.16
C CYS A 130 -6.31 -43.49 -5.31
N ILE A 131 -7.57 -43.02 -5.32
CA ILE A 131 -8.75 -43.87 -5.59
C ILE A 131 -8.67 -44.45 -7.01
N PHE A 132 -8.33 -43.62 -8.00
CA PHE A 132 -8.21 -44.04 -9.39
C PHE A 132 -7.09 -45.08 -9.57
N MET A 133 -5.92 -44.85 -8.97
CA MET A 133 -4.81 -45.82 -9.01
C MET A 133 -5.18 -47.14 -8.30
N LYS A 134 -5.87 -47.09 -7.16
CA LYS A 134 -6.37 -48.31 -6.49
C LYS A 134 -7.36 -49.08 -7.36
N ARG A 135 -8.19 -48.40 -8.13
CA ARG A 135 -9.18 -49.01 -9.04
C ARG A 135 -8.59 -49.47 -10.39
N CYS A 136 -7.34 -49.13 -10.68
CA CYS A 136 -6.60 -49.64 -11.84
C CYS A 136 -5.64 -50.79 -11.47
N ILE A 137 -5.30 -50.95 -10.19
CA ILE A 137 -4.38 -51.98 -9.68
C ILE A 137 -5.12 -53.21 -9.13
N PHE A 138 -6.39 -53.07 -8.76
CA PHE A 138 -7.33 -54.15 -8.39
C PHE A 138 -8.53 -54.12 -9.33
#